data_AF-A0A2M7VJD4-F1
#
_entry.id   AF-A0A2M7VJD4-F1
#
_cell.length_a   1.000
_cell.length_b   1.000
_cell.length_c   1.000
_cell.angle_alpha   90.00
_cell.angle_beta   90.00
_cell.angle_gamma   90.00
#
_symmetry.space_group_name_H-M   'P 1'
#
loop_
_entity.id
_entity.type
_entity.pdbx_description
1 polymer ?
#
loop_
_entity_poly.entity_id
_entity_poly.type
_entity_poly.pdbx_seq_one_letter_code
_entity_poly.pdbx_strand_id
1 'polypeptide(L)'
;LFFTKSNDYVFNHNDIRVPYESTERIFYAKKKGILKNGKRWFPNPKGRLCGEVWHITSERHKNKINGKTPKLPHFTPKPLEMIERIIKASSNRGDLVLDCFMGTGTTALAAKKLGRNFIGCDSNKKYVLLANKRLKTGKF
;
A
#
# COMPACT_ATOMS: atom_id res chain seq x y z
N LEU A 1 6.45 11.20 -5.11
CA LEU A 1 7.13 11.11 -6.43
C LEU A 1 7.45 9.65 -6.70
N PHE A 2 7.30 9.21 -7.94
CA PHE A 2 7.66 7.86 -8.38
C PHE A 2 8.59 7.99 -9.58
N PHE A 3 9.75 7.37 -9.50
CA PHE A 3 10.78 7.37 -10.54
C PHE A 3 11.30 5.96 -10.74
N THR A 4 11.81 5.68 -11.94
CA THR A 4 12.38 4.40 -12.33
C THR A 4 13.77 4.62 -12.91
N LYS A 5 14.64 3.60 -12.84
CA LYS A 5 15.97 3.69 -13.45
C LYS A 5 15.95 3.56 -14.98
N SER A 6 14.90 2.94 -15.52
CA SER A 6 14.73 2.70 -16.96
C SER A 6 13.24 2.61 -17.32
N ASN A 7 12.95 2.51 -18.61
CA ASN A 7 11.60 2.28 -19.13
C ASN A 7 11.11 0.83 -18.91
N ASP A 8 12.03 -0.11 -18.69
CA ASP A 8 11.71 -1.48 -18.27
C ASP A 8 11.76 -1.56 -16.74
N TYR A 9 10.59 -1.46 -16.11
CA TYR A 9 10.44 -1.49 -14.67
C TYR A 9 9.23 -2.33 -14.26
N VAL A 10 9.28 -2.88 -13.06
CA VAL A 10 8.17 -3.67 -12.51
C VAL A 10 6.99 -2.76 -12.20
N PHE A 11 5.84 -3.05 -12.81
CA PHE A 11 4.57 -2.41 -12.48
C PHE A 11 3.39 -3.39 -12.48
N ASN A 12 3.11 -3.98 -11.32
CA ASN A 12 2.05 -4.96 -11.10
C ASN A 12 0.67 -4.28 -10.97
N HIS A 13 0.21 -3.61 -12.03
CA HIS A 13 -1.02 -2.82 -12.03
C HIS A 13 -2.28 -3.62 -11.62
N ASN A 14 -2.29 -4.93 -11.86
CA ASN A 14 -3.40 -5.81 -11.48
C ASN A 14 -3.48 -6.09 -9.97
N ASP A 15 -2.38 -5.92 -9.23
CA ASP A 15 -2.30 -6.22 -7.79
C ASP A 15 -2.68 -5.04 -6.90
N ILE A 16 -2.86 -3.87 -7.50
CA ILE A 16 -3.21 -2.62 -6.82
C ILE A 16 -4.51 -2.01 -7.34
N ARG A 17 -5.32 -2.77 -8.08
CA ARG A 17 -6.66 -2.31 -8.52
C ARG A 17 -7.50 -1.86 -7.34
N VAL A 18 -8.34 -0.86 -7.59
CA VAL A 18 -9.21 -0.26 -6.58
C VAL A 18 -10.67 -0.50 -6.94
N PRO A 19 -11.59 -0.52 -5.96
CA PRO A 19 -13.02 -0.62 -6.24
C PRO A 19 -13.47 0.43 -7.25
N TYR A 20 -14.46 0.07 -8.06
CA TYR A 20 -15.16 1.04 -8.88
C TYR A 20 -15.98 1.97 -7.99
N GLU A 21 -16.14 3.23 -8.43
CA GLU A 21 -16.87 4.24 -7.66
C GLU A 21 -18.38 3.97 -7.65
N SER A 22 -18.97 3.61 -8.80
CA SER A 22 -20.39 3.24 -8.88
C SER A 22 -20.56 1.73 -8.81
N THR A 23 -21.04 1.22 -7.67
CA THR A 23 -21.31 -0.21 -7.46
C THR A 23 -22.48 -0.70 -8.32
N GLU A 24 -23.56 0.08 -8.39
CA GLU A 24 -24.77 -0.24 -9.15
C GLU A 24 -24.49 -0.36 -10.66
N ARG A 25 -23.82 0.63 -11.25
CA ARG A 25 -23.45 0.60 -12.67
C ARG A 25 -22.64 -0.64 -13.00
N ILE A 26 -21.71 -1.02 -12.11
CA ILE A 26 -20.83 -2.17 -12.30
C ILE A 26 -21.58 -3.49 -12.12
N PHE A 27 -22.55 -3.55 -11.21
CA PHE A 27 -23.43 -4.71 -11.08
C PHE A 27 -24.18 -5.01 -12.38
N TYR A 28 -24.79 -3.99 -12.99
CA TYR A 28 -25.46 -4.14 -14.29
C TYR A 28 -24.47 -4.46 -15.41
N ALA A 29 -23.31 -3.79 -15.42
CA ALA A 29 -22.26 -4.03 -16.40
C ALA A 29 -21.67 -5.45 -16.34
N LYS A 30 -21.63 -6.10 -15.17
CA LYS A 30 -21.22 -7.51 -15.07
C LYS A 30 -22.17 -8.44 -15.84
N LYS A 31 -23.48 -8.15 -15.83
CA LYS A 31 -24.50 -8.96 -16.51
C LYS A 31 -24.63 -8.63 -17.98
N LYS A 32 -24.74 -7.34 -18.30
CA LYS A 32 -25.09 -6.84 -19.64
C LYS A 32 -23.93 -6.15 -20.36
N GLY A 33 -22.74 -6.06 -19.79
CA GLY A 33 -21.64 -5.27 -20.35
C GLY A 33 -21.98 -3.79 -20.54
N ILE A 34 -20.98 -3.00 -20.91
CA ILE A 34 -21.11 -1.59 -21.29
C ILE A 34 -20.64 -1.46 -22.74
N LEU A 35 -21.45 -0.86 -23.61
CA LEU A 35 -21.00 -0.58 -24.97
C LEU A 35 -19.89 0.49 -24.92
N LYS A 36 -18.72 0.17 -25.45
CA LYS A 36 -17.57 1.07 -25.55
C LYS A 36 -16.89 0.84 -26.90
N ASN A 37 -16.83 1.88 -27.73
CA ASN A 37 -16.25 1.83 -29.09
C ASN A 37 -16.81 0.66 -29.93
N GLY A 38 -18.15 0.51 -29.92
CA GLY A 38 -18.84 -0.56 -30.66
C GLY A 38 -18.68 -1.98 -30.09
N LYS A 39 -17.91 -2.16 -29.01
CA LYS A 39 -17.70 -3.46 -28.36
C LYS A 39 -18.30 -3.51 -26.96
N ARG A 40 -18.75 -4.69 -26.55
CA ARG A 40 -19.29 -4.92 -25.21
C ARG A 40 -18.14 -5.12 -24.23
N TRP A 41 -17.98 -4.19 -23.30
CA TRP A 41 -16.95 -4.21 -22.27
C TRP A 41 -17.51 -4.74 -20.95
N PHE A 42 -16.78 -5.65 -20.31
CA PHE A 42 -17.14 -6.17 -18.99
C PHE A 42 -16.13 -5.68 -17.94
N PRO A 43 -16.59 -5.29 -16.74
CA PRO A 43 -15.72 -4.78 -15.70
C PRO A 43 -14.78 -5.86 -15.18
N ASN A 44 -13.53 -5.49 -14.90
CA ASN A 44 -12.58 -6.40 -14.29
C ASN A 44 -13.05 -6.73 -12.86
N PRO A 45 -13.12 -8.01 -12.46
CA PRO A 45 -13.63 -8.39 -11.14
C PRO A 45 -12.78 -7.83 -9.98
N LYS A 46 -11.49 -7.54 -10.21
CA LYS A 46 -10.58 -6.93 -9.23
C LYS A 46 -10.72 -5.40 -9.12
N GLY A 47 -11.56 -4.77 -9.94
CA GLY A 47 -11.79 -3.33 -9.90
C GLY A 47 -11.08 -2.54 -11.01
N ARG A 48 -11.14 -1.20 -10.90
CA ARG A 48 -10.50 -0.29 -11.85
C ARG A 48 -8.99 -0.16 -11.59
N LEU A 49 -8.27 0.34 -12.58
CA LEU A 49 -6.87 0.70 -12.40
C LEU A 49 -6.73 1.76 -11.31
N CYS A 50 -5.67 1.64 -10.51
CA CYS A 50 -5.34 2.63 -9.49
C CYS A 50 -4.87 3.91 -10.18
N GLY A 51 -5.46 5.05 -9.81
CA GLY A 51 -4.97 6.36 -10.25
C GLY A 51 -3.89 6.90 -9.32
N GLU A 52 -3.53 8.16 -9.50
CA GLU A 52 -2.45 8.81 -8.74
C GLU A 52 -2.95 9.50 -7.45
N VAL A 53 -4.24 9.84 -7.38
CA VAL A 53 -4.87 10.45 -6.20
C VAL A 53 -5.36 9.36 -5.27
N TRP A 54 -4.74 9.24 -4.09
CA TRP A 54 -5.07 8.23 -3.08
C TRP A 54 -5.68 8.86 -1.84
N HIS A 55 -6.89 8.43 -1.51
CA HIS A 55 -7.56 8.78 -0.26
C HIS A 55 -7.24 7.72 0.79
N ILE A 56 -6.27 8.01 1.66
CA ILE A 56 -5.82 7.10 2.71
C ILE A 56 -5.76 7.86 4.03
N THR A 57 -6.46 7.35 5.05
CA THR A 57 -6.45 7.94 6.38
C THR A 57 -5.07 7.84 7.01
N SER A 58 -4.59 8.93 7.61
CA SER A 58 -3.34 8.95 8.36
C SER A 58 -3.34 7.91 9.49
N GLU A 59 -2.20 7.24 9.68
CA GLU A 59 -2.06 6.16 10.67
C GLU A 59 -2.41 6.65 12.08
N ARG A 60 -2.07 7.91 12.38
CA ARG A 60 -2.41 8.57 13.64
C ARG A 60 -3.93 8.68 13.88
N HIS A 61 -4.72 8.82 12.82
CA HIS A 61 -6.16 9.06 12.89
C HIS A 61 -7.02 7.81 12.72
N LYS A 62 -6.43 6.64 12.47
CA LYS A 62 -7.18 5.39 12.29
C LYS A 62 -7.83 4.89 13.58
N ASN A 63 -7.09 4.91 14.68
CA ASN A 63 -7.51 4.31 15.95
C ASN A 63 -7.70 5.41 17.01
N LYS A 64 -8.83 6.11 16.95
CA LYS A 64 -9.19 7.05 18.02
C LYS A 64 -9.67 6.29 19.26
N ILE A 65 -9.19 6.70 20.43
CA ILE A 65 -9.63 6.17 21.72
C ILE A 65 -10.47 7.28 22.37
N ASN A 66 -11.75 7.01 22.61
CA ASN A 66 -12.71 8.00 23.14
C ASN A 66 -12.72 9.31 22.36
N GLY A 67 -12.70 9.23 21.02
CA GLY A 67 -12.67 10.39 20.12
C GLY A 67 -11.32 11.12 20.04
N LYS A 68 -10.33 10.73 20.85
CA LYS A 68 -8.99 11.35 20.89
C LYS A 68 -7.96 10.52 20.14
N THR A 69 -7.01 11.22 19.55
CA THR A 69 -5.90 10.63 18.82
C THR A 69 -4.81 10.15 19.79
N PRO A 70 -4.48 8.84 19.84
CA PRO A 70 -3.46 8.34 20.75
C PRO A 70 -2.07 8.89 20.38
N LYS A 71 -1.20 9.01 21.38
CA LYS A 71 0.20 9.37 21.16
C LYS A 71 0.95 8.13 20.67
N LEU A 72 1.41 8.18 19.43
CA LEU A 72 2.23 7.11 18.85
C LEU A 72 3.71 7.30 19.22
N PRO A 73 4.49 6.19 19.31
CA PRO A 73 5.94 6.28 19.56
C PRO A 73 6.72 7.05 18.49
N HIS A 74 6.23 7.01 17.24
CA HIS A 74 6.74 7.82 16.12
C HIS A 74 5.73 8.94 15.82
N PHE A 75 6.23 10.14 15.53
CA PHE A 75 5.36 11.30 15.30
C PHE A 75 4.61 11.24 13.97
N THR A 76 5.24 10.67 12.93
CA THR A 76 4.73 10.72 11.54
C THR A 76 4.74 9.37 10.81
N PRO A 77 4.28 8.26 11.43
CA PRO A 77 4.25 6.96 10.76
C PRO A 77 3.34 7.02 9.54
N LYS A 78 3.82 6.48 8.42
CA LYS A 78 3.00 6.36 7.20
C LYS A 78 2.00 5.22 7.35
N PRO A 79 0.78 5.36 6.77
CA PRO A 79 -0.21 4.29 6.76
C PRO A 79 0.35 3.01 6.13
N LEU A 80 0.11 1.86 6.75
CA LEU A 80 0.62 0.59 6.22
C LEU A 80 0.13 0.30 4.79
N GLU A 81 -1.15 0.54 4.53
CA GLU A 81 -1.79 0.29 3.22
C GLU A 81 -1.18 1.14 2.09
N MET A 82 -0.68 2.33 2.41
CA MET A 82 0.01 3.20 1.46
C MET A 82 1.33 2.55 1.03
N ILE A 83 2.10 2.05 1.99
CA ILE A 83 3.39 1.41 1.74
C ILE A 83 3.20 0.04 1.07
N GLU A 84 2.19 -0.75 1.48
CA GLU A 84 1.86 -2.01 0.84
C GLU A 84 1.47 -1.81 -0.63
N ARG A 85 0.74 -0.74 -0.97
CA ARG A 85 0.40 -0.43 -2.37
C ARG A 85 1.65 -0.13 -3.19
N ILE A 86 2.57 0.68 -2.67
CA ILE A 86 3.85 1.00 -3.34
C ILE A 86 4.65 -0.28 -3.59
N ILE A 87 4.84 -1.11 -2.56
CA ILE A 87 5.64 -2.34 -2.68
C ILE A 87 4.97 -3.34 -3.64
N LYS A 88 3.65 -3.53 -3.57
CA LYS A 88 2.92 -4.43 -4.50
C LYS A 88 3.09 -3.99 -5.95
N ALA A 89 2.94 -2.68 -6.21
CA ALA A 89 3.03 -2.14 -7.56
C ALA A 89 4.44 -2.29 -8.13
N SER A 90 5.47 -1.99 -7.35
CA SER A 90 6.82 -1.73 -7.87
C SER A 90 7.87 -2.78 -7.50
N SER A 91 7.46 -3.97 -7.04
CA SER A 91 8.36 -5.09 -6.75
C SER A 91 7.64 -6.43 -6.89
N ASN A 92 8.40 -7.50 -7.05
CA ASN A 92 7.95 -8.90 -7.03
C ASN A 92 8.30 -9.58 -5.71
N ARG A 93 7.71 -10.76 -5.46
CA ARG A 93 8.06 -11.58 -4.29
C ARG A 93 9.54 -11.95 -4.38
N GLY A 94 10.25 -11.88 -3.25
CA GLY A 94 11.69 -12.13 -3.18
C GLY A 94 12.58 -10.90 -3.44
N ASP A 95 12.07 -9.84 -4.07
CA ASP A 95 12.82 -8.60 -4.30
C ASP A 95 13.24 -7.93 -2.98
N LEU A 96 14.28 -7.10 -3.06
CA LEU A 96 14.81 -6.33 -1.93
C LEU A 96 14.22 -4.91 -1.91
N VAL A 97 13.63 -4.52 -0.77
CA VAL A 97 13.13 -3.17 -0.51
C VAL A 97 14.08 -2.42 0.43
N LEU A 98 14.55 -1.23 0.02
CA LEU A 98 15.44 -0.36 0.81
C LEU A 98 14.66 0.78 1.46
N ASP A 99 14.95 1.07 2.74
CA ASP A 99 14.51 2.28 3.44
C ASP A 99 15.58 2.78 4.42
N CYS A 100 16.23 3.91 4.11
CA CYS A 100 17.27 4.51 4.94
C CYS A 100 16.74 5.43 6.05
N PHE A 101 15.41 5.55 6.18
CA PHE A 101 14.72 6.38 7.17
C PHE A 101 13.54 5.60 7.77
N MET A 102 13.82 4.38 8.24
CA MET A 102 12.83 3.36 8.60
C MET A 102 11.79 3.81 9.63
N GLY A 103 12.14 4.74 10.53
CA GLY A 103 11.36 5.06 11.72
C GLY A 103 10.99 3.79 12.48
N THR A 104 9.70 3.61 12.77
CA THR A 104 9.20 2.40 13.46
C THR A 104 8.94 1.21 12.53
N GLY A 105 9.53 1.20 11.33
CA GLY A 105 9.64 0.01 10.48
C GLY A 105 8.42 -0.33 9.64
N THR A 106 7.65 0.66 9.17
CA THR A 106 6.48 0.39 8.32
C THR A 106 6.86 -0.26 6.99
N THR A 107 7.97 0.16 6.37
CA THR A 107 8.49 -0.43 5.14
C THR A 107 8.92 -1.88 5.33
N ALA A 108 9.69 -2.17 6.39
CA ALA A 108 10.08 -3.54 6.73
C ALA A 108 8.86 -4.46 6.95
N LEU A 109 7.86 -3.97 7.70
CA LEU A 109 6.66 -4.77 7.97
C LEU A 109 5.88 -5.07 6.69
N ALA A 110 5.67 -4.06 5.83
CA ALA A 110 4.97 -4.23 4.57
C ALA A 110 5.74 -5.19 3.63
N ALA A 111 7.05 -5.03 3.50
CA ALA A 111 7.90 -5.93 2.72
C ALA A 111 7.79 -7.38 3.22
N LYS A 112 7.95 -7.61 4.53
CA LYS A 112 7.82 -8.93 5.14
C LYS A 112 6.44 -9.56 4.89
N LYS A 113 5.35 -8.81 5.10
CA LYS A 113 3.98 -9.28 4.84
C LYS A 113 3.75 -9.68 3.39
N LEU A 114 4.36 -8.96 2.46
CA LEU A 114 4.23 -9.19 1.02
C LEU A 114 5.21 -10.25 0.50
N GLY A 115 6.08 -10.82 1.35
CA GLY A 115 7.08 -11.79 0.93
C GLY A 115 8.22 -11.17 0.11
N ARG A 116 8.62 -9.94 0.45
CA ARG A 116 9.83 -9.28 -0.05
C ARG A 116 10.90 -9.29 1.04
N ASN A 117 12.16 -9.29 0.61
CA ASN A 117 13.28 -8.98 1.49
C ASN A 117 13.32 -7.47 1.77
N PHE A 118 13.96 -7.07 2.87
CA PHE A 118 14.17 -5.66 3.15
C PHE A 118 15.52 -5.42 3.79
N ILE A 119 16.05 -4.22 3.57
CA ILE A 119 17.21 -3.68 4.28
C ILE A 119 16.90 -2.22 4.61
N GLY A 120 17.37 -1.75 5.76
CA GLY A 120 17.13 -0.37 6.13
C GLY A 120 17.83 0.02 7.41
N CYS A 121 17.82 1.32 7.67
CA CYS A 121 18.43 1.92 8.84
C CYS A 121 17.61 3.12 9.33
N ASP A 122 17.88 3.53 10.55
CA ASP A 122 17.39 4.77 11.15
C ASP A 122 18.43 5.24 12.16
N SER A 123 18.68 6.55 12.25
CA SER A 123 19.65 7.11 13.19
C SER A 123 19.17 7.04 14.65
N ASN A 124 17.86 6.92 14.87
CA ASN A 124 17.28 6.84 16.20
C ASN A 124 17.23 5.39 16.71
N LYS A 125 18.13 5.07 17.64
CA LYS A 125 18.19 3.75 18.30
C LYS A 125 16.84 3.28 18.86
N LYS A 126 16.02 4.18 19.41
CA LYS A 126 14.69 3.81 19.95
C LYS A 126 13.74 3.36 18.84
N TYR A 127 13.79 4.00 17.68
CA TYR A 127 12.99 3.63 16.52
C TYR A 127 13.41 2.28 15.95
N VAL A 128 14.72 2.02 15.85
CA VAL A 128 15.25 0.72 15.43
C VAL A 128 14.80 -0.41 16.38
N LEU A 129 14.85 -0.19 17.70
CA LEU A 129 14.37 -1.17 18.68
C LEU A 129 12.87 -1.46 18.53
N LEU A 130 12.05 -0.42 18.35
CA LEU A 130 10.61 -0.57 18.14
C LEU A 130 10.29 -1.29 16.82
N ALA A 131 10.98 -0.95 15.74
CA ALA A 131 10.86 -1.61 14.45
C ALA A 131 11.18 -3.11 14.54
N ASN A 132 12.30 -3.46 15.18
CA ASN A 132 12.69 -4.84 15.41
C ASN A 132 11.69 -5.61 16.28
N LYS A 133 11.15 -4.98 17.33
CA LYS A 133 10.07 -5.58 18.14
C LYS A 133 8.83 -5.86 17.29
N ARG A 134 8.38 -4.89 16.50
CA ARG A 134 7.22 -4.98 15.60
C ARG A 134 7.39 -6.08 14.55
N LEU A 135 8.61 -6.26 14.02
CA LEU A 135 8.92 -7.33 13.07
C LEU A 135 8.87 -8.74 13.67
N LYS A 136 9.18 -8.87 14.97
CA LYS A 136 9.08 -10.15 15.70
C LYS A 136 7.64 -10.51 16.05
N THR A 137 6.85 -9.54 16.52
CA THR A 137 5.48 -9.79 16.99
C THR A 137 4.44 -9.82 15.87
N GLY A 138 4.72 -9.18 14.73
CA GLY A 138 3.76 -9.03 13.63
C GLY A 138 2.53 -8.16 13.96
N LYS A 139 2.52 -7.53 15.14
CA LYS A 139 1.39 -6.73 15.67
C LYS A 139 1.79 -5.27 15.83
N PHE A 140 0.81 -4.38 15.69
CA PHE A 140 0.86 -2.99 16.14
C PHE A 140 0.28 -2.88 17.54
#